data_AF-A0A1Y0C1R0-F1
#
_entry.id   AF-A0A1Y0C1R0-F1
#
_cell.length_a   1.000
_cell.length_b   1.000
_cell.length_c   1.000
_cell.angle_alpha   90.00
_cell.angle_beta   90.00
_cell.angle_gamma   90.00
#
_symmetry.space_group_name_H-M   'P 1'
#
loop_
_entity.id
_entity.type
_entity.pdbx_description
1 polymer ?
#
loop_
_entity_poly.entity_id
_entity_poly.type
_entity_poly.pdbx_seq_one_letter_code
_entity_poly.pdbx_strand_id
1 'polypeptide(L)'
;MGNPFDKFGISDAELAKHIRESAEVDNGINEFMVNEAIPYAKSISPVETGKYAASWAVMKKAKNGKGVFGPKAWYSHFVEFGTGADKKQSKGKKGKRSKKGRRPVEVADGEIRELGPNTPTKALGIAQKVASHFGGQLKGGVVDLDGDE
;
A
#
# COMPACT_ATOMS: atom_id res chain seq x y z
N MET A 1 -17.63 5.02 -28.13
CA MET A 1 -17.18 4.46 -29.42
C MET A 1 -17.33 2.96 -29.33
N GLY A 2 -17.99 2.31 -30.31
CA GLY A 2 -18.06 0.85 -30.39
C GLY A 2 -16.77 0.26 -30.98
N ASN A 3 -16.58 -1.05 -30.86
CA ASN A 3 -15.41 -1.74 -31.36
C ASN A 3 -15.35 -1.68 -32.91
N PRO A 4 -14.29 -1.11 -33.50
CA PRO A 4 -14.17 -0.98 -34.95
C PRO A 4 -14.02 -2.31 -35.68
N PHE A 5 -13.77 -3.41 -34.95
CA PHE A 5 -13.63 -4.76 -35.47
C PHE A 5 -14.91 -5.60 -35.37
N ASP A 6 -15.99 -5.09 -34.78
CA ASP A 6 -17.29 -5.79 -34.73
C ASP A 6 -17.78 -6.15 -36.15
N LYS A 7 -17.52 -5.28 -37.13
CA LYS A 7 -17.86 -5.50 -38.55
C LYS A 7 -17.12 -6.69 -39.18
N PHE A 8 -16.05 -7.17 -38.56
CA PHE A 8 -15.28 -8.33 -38.98
C PHE A 8 -15.60 -9.57 -38.13
N GLY A 9 -16.63 -9.51 -37.27
CA GLY A 9 -17.04 -10.60 -36.41
C GLY A 9 -16.16 -10.79 -35.16
N ILE A 10 -15.27 -9.86 -34.84
CA ILE A 10 -14.46 -9.90 -33.62
C ILE A 10 -15.21 -9.18 -32.52
N SER A 11 -15.54 -9.90 -31.45
CA SER A 11 -16.23 -9.33 -30.29
C SER A 11 -15.31 -8.45 -29.43
N ASP A 12 -15.89 -7.51 -28.67
CA ASP A 12 -15.18 -6.72 -27.64
C ASP A 12 -14.36 -7.60 -26.69
N ALA A 13 -14.90 -8.77 -26.33
CA ALA A 13 -14.26 -9.71 -25.41
C ALA A 13 -13.01 -10.33 -26.03
N GLU A 14 -13.06 -10.71 -27.31
CA GLU A 14 -11.92 -11.25 -28.05
C GLU A 14 -10.87 -10.17 -28.29
N LEU A 15 -11.27 -8.96 -28.69
CA LEU A 15 -10.35 -7.85 -28.85
C LEU A 15 -9.63 -7.54 -27.53
N ALA A 16 -10.37 -7.42 -26.43
CA ALA A 16 -9.79 -7.16 -25.12
C ALA A 16 -8.85 -8.29 -24.67
N LYS A 17 -9.16 -9.54 -25.02
CA LYS A 17 -8.28 -10.68 -24.74
C LYS A 17 -6.97 -10.56 -25.53
N HIS A 18 -7.04 -10.32 -26.84
CA HIS A 18 -5.85 -10.16 -27.68
C HIS A 18 -4.96 -9.00 -27.24
N ILE A 19 -5.57 -7.87 -26.85
CA ILE A 19 -4.82 -6.74 -26.30
C ILE A 19 -4.10 -7.16 -25.02
N ARG A 20 -4.78 -7.82 -24.07
CA ARG A 20 -4.15 -8.26 -22.81
C ARG A 20 -3.05 -9.30 -23.03
N GLU A 21 -3.20 -10.17 -24.01
CA GLU A 21 -2.20 -11.21 -24.33
C GLU A 21 -1.00 -10.66 -25.11
N SER A 22 -1.03 -9.39 -25.53
CA SER A 22 0.09 -8.75 -26.23
C SER A 22 1.27 -8.50 -25.29
N ALA A 23 2.46 -8.90 -25.75
CA ALA A 23 3.72 -8.62 -25.06
C ALA A 23 4.01 -7.12 -24.93
N GLU A 24 3.51 -6.29 -25.85
CA GLU A 24 3.65 -4.84 -25.80
C GLU A 24 2.90 -4.25 -24.60
N VAL A 25 1.70 -4.76 -24.33
CA VAL A 25 0.91 -4.34 -23.16
C VAL A 25 1.61 -4.77 -21.87
N ASP A 26 2.16 -5.99 -21.82
CA ASP A 26 2.93 -6.43 -20.66
C ASP A 26 4.19 -5.56 -20.44
N ASN A 27 4.90 -5.19 -21.51
CA ASN A 27 6.06 -4.29 -21.41
C ASN A 27 5.67 -2.90 -20.92
N GLY A 28 4.60 -2.31 -21.48
CA GLY A 28 4.10 -1.02 -21.05
C GLY A 28 3.67 -1.01 -19.57
N ILE A 29 3.03 -2.08 -19.10
CA ILE A 29 2.69 -2.22 -17.66
C ILE A 29 3.95 -2.33 -16.81
N ASN A 30 4.98 -3.06 -17.25
CA ASN A 30 6.24 -3.16 -16.53
C ASN A 30 6.96 -1.81 -16.44
N GLU A 31 7.01 -1.05 -17.53
CA GLU A 31 7.58 0.30 -17.57
C GLU A 31 6.82 1.25 -16.66
N PHE A 32 5.48 1.27 -16.75
CA PHE A 32 4.62 2.06 -15.87
C PHE A 32 4.89 1.77 -14.39
N MET A 33 4.97 0.49 -14.00
CA MET A 33 5.24 0.12 -12.61
C MET A 33 6.60 0.66 -12.14
N VAL A 34 7.64 0.58 -12.96
CA VAL A 34 9.02 0.93 -12.59
C VAL A 34 9.26 2.44 -12.63
N ASN A 35 8.75 3.12 -13.64
CA ASN A 35 9.08 4.51 -13.95
C ASN A 35 8.09 5.52 -13.37
N GLU A 36 6.85 5.12 -13.10
CA GLU A 36 5.80 6.03 -12.61
C GLU A 36 5.28 5.60 -11.24
N ALA A 37 4.75 4.37 -11.15
CA ALA A 37 3.99 3.97 -9.96
C ALA A 37 4.88 3.79 -8.71
N ILE A 38 6.02 3.10 -8.83
CA ILE A 38 6.97 2.92 -7.72
C ILE A 38 7.60 4.25 -7.28
N PRO A 39 8.08 5.13 -8.19
CA PRO A 39 8.59 6.45 -7.82
C PRO A 39 7.54 7.30 -7.10
N TYR A 40 6.29 7.31 -7.57
CA TYR A 40 5.22 8.00 -6.87
C TYR A 40 4.98 7.42 -5.46
N ALA A 41 4.89 6.09 -5.35
CA ALA A 41 4.71 5.41 -4.07
C ALA A 41 5.85 5.73 -3.07
N LYS A 42 7.09 5.84 -3.55
CA LYS A 42 8.25 6.27 -2.76
C LYS A 42 8.13 7.71 -2.27
N SER A 43 7.62 8.61 -3.12
CA SER A 43 7.50 10.05 -2.79
C SER A 43 6.50 10.34 -1.67
N ILE A 44 5.41 9.55 -1.60
CA ILE A 44 4.36 9.73 -0.58
C ILE A 44 4.57 8.81 0.64
N SER A 45 5.55 7.91 0.58
CA SER A 45 5.88 7.01 1.67
C SER A 45 6.48 7.77 2.86
N PRO A 46 6.20 7.36 4.11
CA PRO A 46 6.74 8.02 5.29
C PRO A 46 8.28 8.03 5.29
N VAL A 47 8.84 9.24 5.42
CA VAL A 47 10.27 9.53 5.21
C VAL A 47 11.14 9.00 6.35
N GLU A 48 10.63 9.06 7.58
CA GLU A 48 11.32 8.64 8.82
C GLU A 48 11.89 7.24 8.77
N THR A 49 11.18 6.30 8.13
CA THR A 49 11.63 4.91 8.12
C THR A 49 12.61 4.63 7.01
N GLY A 50 12.67 5.45 5.93
CA GLY A 50 13.50 5.34 4.72
C GLY A 50 13.43 3.99 3.98
N LYS A 51 13.69 2.92 4.72
CA LYS A 51 13.47 1.51 4.47
C LYS A 51 12.07 1.19 3.94
N TYR A 52 11.00 1.84 4.40
CA TYR A 52 9.66 1.57 3.85
C TYR A 52 9.56 2.07 2.41
N ALA A 53 9.90 3.33 2.16
CA ALA A 53 9.99 3.91 0.82
C ALA A 53 10.92 3.07 -0.08
N ALA A 54 12.11 2.71 0.41
CA ALA A 54 13.05 1.88 -0.32
C ALA A 54 12.54 0.45 -0.60
N SER A 55 11.55 -0.05 0.14
CA SER A 55 11.03 -1.42 -0.02
C SER A 55 10.04 -1.60 -1.17
N TRP A 56 9.57 -0.51 -1.80
CA TRP A 56 8.69 -0.58 -2.97
C TRP A 56 9.40 -1.20 -4.17
N ALA A 57 8.82 -2.29 -4.67
CA ALA A 57 9.37 -3.04 -5.80
C ALA A 57 8.28 -3.73 -6.61
N VAL A 58 8.62 -4.12 -7.84
CA VAL A 58 7.80 -5.04 -8.62
C VAL A 58 7.80 -6.40 -7.92
N MET A 59 6.61 -6.90 -7.60
CA MET A 59 6.38 -8.20 -6.97
C MET A 59 6.12 -9.28 -8.01
N LYS A 60 5.34 -8.95 -9.04
CA LYS A 60 5.08 -9.79 -10.21
C LYS A 60 5.18 -8.93 -11.46
N LYS A 61 6.04 -9.33 -12.38
CA LYS A 61 6.07 -8.71 -13.71
C LYS A 61 4.72 -8.89 -14.40
N ALA A 62 4.41 -7.97 -15.29
CA ALA A 62 3.21 -8.03 -16.08
C ALA A 62 3.18 -9.32 -16.90
N LYS A 63 2.05 -10.02 -16.83
CA LYS A 63 1.71 -11.13 -17.71
C LYS A 63 0.23 -11.09 -18.02
N ASN A 64 -0.12 -11.20 -19.30
CA ASN A 64 -1.51 -11.15 -19.78
C ASN A 64 -2.24 -9.87 -19.34
N GLY A 65 -1.55 -8.73 -19.42
CA GLY A 65 -2.09 -7.41 -19.12
C GLY A 65 -2.21 -7.12 -17.62
N LYS A 66 -1.49 -7.86 -16.76
CA LYS A 66 -1.59 -7.73 -15.30
C LYS A 66 -0.22 -7.83 -14.63
N GLY A 67 0.20 -6.78 -13.94
CA GLY A 67 1.39 -6.72 -13.08
C GLY A 67 1.03 -6.44 -11.62
N VAL A 68 1.98 -6.68 -10.71
CA VAL A 68 1.82 -6.38 -9.27
C VAL A 68 3.08 -5.74 -8.73
N PHE A 69 2.95 -4.60 -8.05
CA PHE A 69 4.02 -3.93 -7.30
C PHE A 69 3.54 -3.61 -5.88
N GLY A 70 4.48 -3.43 -4.95
CA GLY A 70 4.18 -3.16 -3.56
C GLY A 70 5.41 -3.09 -2.66
N PRO A 71 5.24 -2.69 -1.38
CA PRO A 71 6.30 -2.66 -0.39
C PRO A 71 6.64 -4.08 0.09
N LYS A 72 7.93 -4.44 0.06
CA LYS A 72 8.42 -5.74 0.58
C LYS A 72 8.73 -5.73 2.07
N ALA A 73 8.66 -4.57 2.73
CA ALA A 73 8.88 -4.47 4.16
C ALA A 73 7.88 -5.35 4.94
N TRP A 74 8.37 -6.13 5.90
CA TRP A 74 7.52 -7.03 6.69
C TRP A 74 6.43 -6.28 7.47
N TYR A 75 6.70 -5.03 7.87
CA TYR A 75 5.78 -4.16 8.60
C TYR A 75 4.87 -3.33 7.70
N SER A 76 4.88 -3.57 6.38
CA SER A 76 4.10 -2.80 5.41
C SER A 76 2.59 -2.79 5.68
N HIS A 77 2.06 -3.90 6.16
CA HIS A 77 0.65 -4.02 6.54
C HIS A 77 0.29 -3.11 7.74
N PHE A 78 1.23 -2.81 8.64
CA PHE A 78 0.98 -1.85 9.73
C PHE A 78 0.98 -0.40 9.23
N VAL A 79 1.76 -0.11 8.18
CA VAL A 79 1.75 1.20 7.52
C VAL A 79 0.44 1.38 6.75
N GLU A 80 -0.01 0.34 6.06
CA GLU A 80 -1.21 0.40 5.23
C GLU A 80 -2.50 0.44 6.06
N PHE A 81 -2.62 -0.45 7.07
CA PHE A 81 -3.87 -0.67 7.80
C PHE A 81 -3.83 -0.21 9.25
N GLY A 82 -2.68 0.31 9.72
CA GLY A 82 -2.48 0.58 11.13
C GLY A 82 -2.34 -0.71 11.95
N THR A 83 -2.37 -0.58 13.27
CA THR A 83 -2.44 -1.73 14.18
C THR A 83 -3.71 -1.64 15.00
N GLY A 84 -4.38 -2.76 15.25
CA GLY A 84 -5.43 -2.80 16.26
C GLY A 84 -4.93 -2.50 17.67
N ALA A 85 -5.88 -2.39 18.61
CA ALA A 85 -5.57 -2.18 20.03
C ALA A 85 -4.55 -3.22 20.54
N ASP A 86 -3.54 -2.73 21.25
CA ASP A 86 -2.50 -3.57 21.84
C ASP A 86 -3.05 -4.41 23.00
N LYS A 87 -3.39 -5.66 22.69
CA LYS A 87 -4.01 -6.61 23.62
C LYS A 87 -3.08 -7.10 24.73
N LYS A 88 -1.78 -6.78 24.71
CA LYS A 88 -0.82 -7.27 25.72
C LYS A 88 -0.92 -6.46 27.02
N GLN A 89 -1.66 -6.99 28.00
CA GLN A 89 -1.77 -6.42 29.35
C GLN A 89 -0.64 -6.84 30.33
N SER A 90 0.59 -7.12 29.86
CA SER A 90 1.65 -7.57 30.80
C SER A 90 2.06 -6.43 31.74
N LYS A 91 1.51 -6.45 32.97
CA LYS A 91 1.92 -5.58 34.08
C LYS A 91 3.21 -6.14 34.70
N GLY A 92 4.27 -5.33 34.73
CA GLY A 92 5.38 -5.50 35.68
C GLY A 92 6.59 -6.35 35.26
N LYS A 93 7.70 -6.03 35.94
CA LYS A 93 9.08 -6.58 36.11
C LYS A 93 9.82 -7.29 34.96
N LYS A 94 9.17 -7.81 33.91
CA LYS A 94 9.83 -8.39 32.72
C LYS A 94 9.50 -7.66 31.40
N GLY A 95 8.52 -6.75 31.41
CA GLY A 95 8.10 -5.98 30.24
C GLY A 95 8.49 -4.50 30.37
N LYS A 96 8.93 -3.88 29.27
CA LYS A 96 9.27 -2.45 29.13
C LYS A 96 8.04 -1.50 29.30
N ARG A 97 7.20 -1.68 30.32
CA ARG A 97 5.97 -0.89 30.56
C ARG A 97 5.89 -0.35 31.98
N SER A 98 5.36 0.87 32.13
CA SER A 98 5.14 1.51 33.41
C SER A 98 4.03 0.82 34.24
N LYS A 99 3.91 1.14 35.54
CA LYS A 99 2.84 0.60 36.41
C LYS A 99 1.42 0.89 35.87
N LYS A 100 1.26 1.94 35.06
CA LYS A 100 0.02 2.31 34.37
C LYS A 100 -0.18 1.58 33.02
N GLY A 101 0.70 0.63 32.69
CA GLY A 101 0.65 -0.15 31.45
C GLY A 101 1.14 0.61 30.21
N ARG A 102 1.71 1.81 30.38
CA ARG A 102 2.22 2.63 29.27
C ARG A 102 3.57 2.12 28.78
N ARG A 103 3.86 2.25 27.49
CA ARG A 103 5.18 1.95 26.91
C ARG A 103 5.88 3.24 26.45
N PRO A 104 7.18 3.41 26.71
CA PRO A 104 7.95 4.45 26.04
C PRO A 104 8.13 4.07 24.57
N VAL A 105 7.74 4.96 23.67
CA VAL A 105 8.03 4.87 22.23
C VAL A 105 8.73 6.15 21.84
N GLU A 106 9.88 5.99 21.18
CA GLU A 106 10.59 7.07 20.52
C GLU A 106 9.79 7.46 19.27
N VAL A 107 9.30 8.70 19.23
CA VAL A 107 8.63 9.27 18.06
C VAL A 107 9.65 9.96 17.15
N ALA A 108 9.23 10.16 15.90
CA ALA A 108 9.80 11.05 14.88
C ALA A 108 10.81 12.09 15.36
N ASP A 109 10.40 12.90 16.33
CA ASP A 109 11.09 14.08 16.82
C ASP A 109 12.21 13.76 17.83
N GLY A 110 12.52 12.49 18.07
CA GLY A 110 13.44 12.03 19.12
C GLY A 110 12.88 12.11 20.54
N GLU A 111 11.63 12.55 20.69
CA GLU A 111 10.93 12.54 21.97
C GLU A 111 10.51 11.12 22.36
N ILE A 112 10.61 10.80 23.65
CA ILE A 112 10.05 9.57 24.20
C ILE A 112 8.62 9.87 24.67
N ARG A 113 7.62 9.36 23.96
CA ARG A 113 6.21 9.45 24.36
C ARG A 113 5.76 8.19 25.06
N GLU A 114 5.13 8.35 26.23
CA GLU A 114 4.46 7.25 26.90
C GLU A 114 3.11 6.96 26.24
N LEU A 115 3.05 5.94 25.39
CA LEU A 115 1.80 5.49 24.78
C LEU A 115 1.00 4.64 25.77
N GLY A 116 -0.30 4.89 25.85
CA GLY A 116 -1.22 4.14 26.69
C GLY A 116 -1.42 2.68 26.26
N PRO A 117 -2.00 1.84 27.13
CA PRO A 117 -2.64 0.61 26.68
C PRO A 117 -3.66 0.97 25.58
N ASN A 118 -3.69 0.20 24.48
CA ASN A 118 -4.58 0.42 23.34
C ASN A 118 -4.32 1.67 22.47
N THR A 119 -3.08 2.17 22.35
CA THR A 119 -2.79 3.18 21.31
C THR A 119 -2.47 2.50 19.96
N PRO A 120 -3.40 2.51 18.96
CA PRO A 120 -3.13 1.96 17.64
C PRO A 120 -2.18 2.86 16.83
N THR A 121 -1.37 2.30 15.93
CA THR A 121 -0.76 3.12 14.86
C THR A 121 -1.83 3.50 13.85
N LYS A 122 -1.89 4.79 13.48
CA LYS A 122 -2.80 5.29 12.43
C LYS A 122 -2.42 4.64 11.09
N ALA A 123 -3.43 4.21 10.34
CA ALA A 123 -3.25 3.74 8.97
C ALA A 123 -2.83 4.93 8.09
N LEU A 124 -1.80 4.76 7.26
CA LEU A 124 -1.36 5.79 6.31
C LEU A 124 -1.94 5.56 4.91
N GLY A 125 -2.41 4.33 4.61
CA GLY A 125 -3.10 3.99 3.38
C GLY A 125 -2.31 4.32 2.12
N ILE A 126 -0.99 4.10 2.13
CA ILE A 126 -0.10 4.53 1.05
C ILE A 126 -0.45 3.82 -0.25
N ALA A 127 -0.65 2.49 -0.21
CA ALA A 127 -1.00 1.74 -1.41
C ALA A 127 -2.37 2.14 -1.94
N GLN A 128 -3.34 2.46 -1.07
CA GLN A 128 -4.62 3.04 -1.51
C GLN A 128 -4.42 4.40 -2.18
N LYS A 129 -3.61 5.30 -1.61
CA LYS A 129 -3.33 6.62 -2.23
C LYS A 129 -2.65 6.48 -3.59
N VAL A 130 -1.75 5.51 -3.74
CA VAL A 130 -1.16 5.17 -5.05
C VAL A 130 -2.24 4.69 -6.01
N ALA A 131 -3.09 3.76 -5.59
CA ALA A 131 -4.17 3.24 -6.42
C ALA A 131 -5.10 4.39 -6.89
N SER A 132 -5.54 5.24 -5.97
CA SER A 132 -6.43 6.37 -6.27
C SER A 132 -5.80 7.40 -7.21
N HIS A 133 -4.50 7.68 -7.08
CA HIS A 133 -3.78 8.60 -7.98
C HIS A 133 -3.84 8.15 -9.44
N PHE A 134 -3.79 6.83 -9.69
CA PHE A 134 -3.88 6.25 -11.03
C PHE A 134 -5.30 5.77 -11.41
N GLY A 135 -6.34 6.27 -10.72
CA GLY A 135 -7.75 5.98 -11.02
C GLY A 135 -8.25 4.60 -10.57
N GLY A 136 -7.52 3.92 -9.70
CA GLY A 136 -7.84 2.61 -9.14
C GLY A 136 -8.28 2.65 -7.66
N GLN A 137 -8.60 1.47 -7.14
CA GLN A 137 -8.91 1.24 -5.73
C GLN A 137 -8.39 -0.13 -5.27
N LEU A 138 -7.99 -0.25 -4.00
CA LEU A 138 -7.70 -1.56 -3.40
C LEU A 138 -9.02 -2.20 -2.94
N LYS A 139 -9.26 -3.45 -3.34
CA LYS A 139 -10.34 -4.27 -2.77
C LYS A 139 -9.97 -4.63 -1.33
N GLY A 140 -10.66 -4.07 -0.35
CA GLY A 140 -10.39 -4.30 1.08
C GLY A 140 -10.53 -3.07 1.98
N GLY A 141 -10.67 -1.87 1.41
CA GLY A 141 -11.06 -0.62 2.09
C GLY A 141 -9.90 0.21 2.66
N VAL A 142 -10.07 1.54 2.59
CA VAL A 142 -9.50 2.52 3.52
C VAL A 142 -10.64 3.46 3.95
N VAL A 143 -11.00 3.37 5.23
CA VAL A 143 -11.81 4.33 6.01
C VAL A 143 -10.96 4.53 7.26
N ASP A 144 -10.38 5.70 7.58
CA ASP A 144 -10.78 7.07 7.30
C ASP A 144 -9.59 7.91 6.79
N LEU A 145 -9.83 8.65 5.69
CA LEU A 145 -9.11 9.89 5.38
C LEU A 145 -9.75 10.97 6.24
N ASP A 146 -9.24 11.11 7.47
CA ASP A 146 -9.62 12.14 8.44
C ASP A 146 -11.14 12.22 8.71
N GLY A 147 -11.56 11.73 9.88
CA GLY A 147 -12.81 12.21 10.44
C GLY A 147 -12.71 13.72 10.62
N ASP A 148 -13.52 14.45 9.86
CA ASP A 148 -14.18 15.72 10.21
C ASP A 148 -15.04 16.17 9.01
N GLU A 149 -16.29 15.69 8.95
CA GLU A 149 -17.59 16.42 9.03
C GLU A 149 -18.75 15.60 8.43
#